data_AF-A0A3D9IF43-F1
#
_entry.id   AF-A0A3D9IF43-F1
#
_cell.length_a   1.000
_cell.length_b   1.000
_cell.length_c   1.000
_cell.angle_alpha   90.00
_cell.angle_beta   90.00
_cell.angle_gamma   90.00
#
_symmetry.space_group_name_H-M   'P 1'
#
loop_
_entity.id
_entity.type
_entity.pdbx_description
1 polymer ?
#
loop_
_entity_poly.entity_id
_entity_poly.type
_entity_poly.pdbx_seq_one_letter_code
_entity_poly.pdbx_strand_id
1 'polypeptide(L)' 'MSSSEQQKIKMIGQMAKDAGLIEDPQWLERLNEPVPLWVVLDMLLRWIDRAEPDSGPYD' A
#
# COMPACT_ATOMS: atom_id res chain seq x y z
N MET A 1 -13.42 -9.50 -17.18
CA MET A 1 -12.36 -10.07 -16.32
C MET A 1 -12.57 -11.55 -16.15
N SER A 2 -11.48 -12.32 -16.22
CA SER A 2 -11.45 -13.75 -15.91
C SER A 2 -11.53 -13.97 -14.38
N SER A 3 -12.08 -15.11 -13.94
CA SER A 3 -12.09 -15.52 -12.52
C SER A 3 -10.68 -15.51 -11.90
N SER A 4 -9.64 -15.75 -12.70
CA SER A 4 -8.25 -15.75 -12.23
C SER A 4 -7.71 -14.35 -11.96
N GLU A 5 -8.16 -13.33 -12.69
CA GLU A 5 -7.74 -11.94 -12.48
C GLU A 5 -8.32 -11.39 -11.18
N GLN A 6 -9.58 -11.69 -10.88
CA GLN A 6 -10.21 -11.28 -9.63
C GLN A 6 -9.52 -11.88 -8.39
N GLN A 7 -9.08 -13.14 -8.48
CA GLN A 7 -8.29 -13.78 -7.41
C GLN A 7 -6.94 -13.09 -7.20
N LYS A 8 -6.23 -12.75 -8.29
CA LYS A 8 -4.95 -12.03 -8.19
C LYS A 8 -5.13 -10.66 -7.54
N ILE A 9 -6.13 -9.90 -7.97
CA ILE A 9 -6.43 -8.57 -7.43
C ILE A 9 -6.72 -8.67 -5.92
N LYS A 10 -7.55 -9.63 -5.51
CA LYS A 10 -7.87 -9.86 -4.09
C LYS A 10 -6.65 -10.26 -3.27
N MET A 11 -5.78 -11.11 -3.82
CA MET A 11 -4.54 -11.52 -3.17
C MET A 11 -3.58 -10.34 -2.96
N ILE A 12 -3.40 -9.49 -3.98
CA ILE A 12 -2.58 -8.28 -3.88
C ILE A 12 -3.15 -7.31 -2.86
N GLY A 13 -4.48 -7.10 -2.85
CA GLY A 13 -5.14 -6.27 -1.85
C GLY A 13 -4.90 -6.76 -0.42
N GLN A 14 -4.99 -8.07 -0.19
CA GLN A 14 -4.70 -8.65 1.12
C GLN A 14 -3.25 -8.43 1.55
N MET A 15 -2.29 -8.64 0.64
CA MET A 15 -0.87 -8.36 0.93
C MET A 15 -0.61 -6.89 1.26
N ALA A 16 -1.27 -5.97 0.55
CA ALA A 16 -1.16 -4.54 0.82
C ALA A 16 -1.73 -4.16 2.20
N LYS A 17 -2.83 -4.78 2.61
CA LYS A 17 -3.37 -4.64 3.97
C LYS A 17 -2.40 -5.18 5.03
N ASP A 18 -1.85 -6.37 4.83
CA ASP A 18 -0.92 -7.00 5.78
C ASP A 18 0.40 -6.21 5.89
N ALA A 19 0.82 -5.54 4.82
CA ALA A 19 1.96 -4.63 4.80
C ALA A 19 1.67 -3.25 5.43
N GLY A 20 0.44 -3.00 5.90
CA GLY A 20 0.01 -1.72 6.46
C GLY A 20 -0.13 -0.60 5.44
N LEU A 21 -0.18 -0.93 4.14
CA LEU A 21 -0.35 0.03 3.04
C LEU A 21 -1.82 0.38 2.79
N ILE A 22 -2.74 -0.50 3.20
CA ILE A 22 -4.18 -0.27 3.20
C ILE A 22 -4.66 -0.27 4.64
N GLU A 23 -4.98 0.91 5.16
CA GLU A 23 -5.44 1.07 6.55
C GLU A 23 -6.96 0.82 6.69
N ASP A 24 -7.73 1.08 5.63
CA ASP A 24 -9.17 0.88 5.61
C ASP A 24 -9.56 -0.44 4.90
N PRO A 25 -10.16 -1.40 5.61
CA PRO A 25 -10.63 -2.66 5.04
C PRO A 25 -11.61 -2.51 3.86
N GLN A 26 -12.37 -1.42 3.79
CA GLN A 26 -13.36 -1.18 2.72
C GLN A 26 -12.71 -1.07 1.33
N TRP A 27 -11.41 -0.75 1.27
CA TRP A 27 -10.67 -0.72 0.01
C TRP A 27 -10.54 -2.08 -0.67
N LEU A 28 -10.57 -3.17 0.11
CA LEU A 28 -10.53 -4.52 -0.45
C LEU A 28 -11.75 -4.82 -1.33
N GLU A 29 -12.85 -4.10 -1.13
CA GLU A 29 -14.08 -4.24 -1.89
C GLU A 29 -14.05 -3.44 -3.21
N ARG A 30 -13.11 -2.50 -3.36
CA ARG A 30 -13.05 -1.55 -4.48
C ARG A 30 -11.71 -1.55 -5.22
N LEU A 31 -10.96 -2.66 -5.17
CA LEU A 31 -9.62 -2.81 -5.79
C LEU A 31 -9.59 -2.64 -7.32
N ASN A 32 -10.74 -2.63 -7.99
CA ASN A 32 -10.84 -2.36 -9.43
C ASN A 32 -10.94 -0.87 -9.75
N GLU A 33 -11.02 -0.02 -8.74
CA GLU A 33 -11.06 1.43 -8.89
C GLU A 33 -9.66 2.03 -8.80
N PRO A 34 -9.43 3.20 -9.44
CA PRO A 34 -8.18 3.91 -9.28
C PRO A 34 -7.95 4.26 -7.81
N VAL A 35 -6.71 4.08 -7.36
CA VAL A 35 -6.25 4.42 -6.00
C VAL A 35 -6.34 5.94 -5.80
N PRO A 36 -7.04 6.44 -4.76
CA PRO A 36 -6.95 7.83 -4.34
C PRO A 36 -5.54 8.39 -4.22
N LEU A 37 -5.36 9.63 -4.69
CA LEU A 37 -4.07 10.34 -4.68
C LEU A 37 -3.41 10.38 -3.30
N TRP A 38 -4.19 10.58 -2.24
CA TRP A 38 -3.68 10.66 -0.87
C TRP A 38 -2.98 9.37 -0.40
N VAL A 39 -3.43 8.19 -0.85
CA VAL A 39 -2.77 6.92 -0.55
C VAL A 39 -1.40 6.83 -1.22
N VAL A 40 -1.28 7.31 -2.46
CA VAL A 40 -0.01 7.36 -3.17
C VAL A 40 0.97 8.31 -2.47
N LEU A 41 0.47 9.45 -1.98
CA LEU A 41 1.28 10.40 -1.21
C LEU A 41 1.74 9.80 0.13
N ASP A 42 0.87 9.10 0.85
CA ASP A 42 1.21 8.42 2.11
C ASP A 42 2.29 7.33 1.90
N MET A 43 2.15 6.53 0.83
CA MET A 43 3.18 5.56 0.44
C MET A 43 4.55 6.21 0.17
N LEU A 44 4.56 7.36 -0.50
CA LEU A 44 5.78 8.10 -0.81
C LEU A 44 6.45 8.63 0.46
N LEU A 45 5.66 9.19 1.40
CA LEU A 45 6.18 9.67 2.69
C LEU A 45 6.81 8.54 3.50
N ARG A 46 6.10 7.40 3.65
CA ARG A 46 6.65 6.21 4.33
C ARG A 46 7.93 5.67 3.68
N TRP A 47 8.05 5.83 2.36
CA TRP A 47 9.27 5.47 1.63
C TRP A 47 10.42 6.41 1.96
N ILE A 48 10.17 7.72 2.02
CA ILE A 48 11.17 8.72 2.43
C ILE A 48 11.62 8.43 3.86
N ASP A 49 10.69 8.20 4.79
CA ASP A 49 10.99 7.92 6.20
C ASP A 49 11.83 6.65 6.37
N ARG A 50 11.62 5.62 5.54
CA ARG A 50 12.46 4.40 5.54
C ARG A 50 13.80 4.58 4.84
N ALA A 51 13.92 5.55 3.94
CA ALA A 51 15.11 5.79 3.15
C ALA A 51 16.15 6.65 3.88
N GLU A 52 15.74 7.40 4.91
CA GLU A 52 16.69 8.00 5.84
C GLU A 52 17.32 6.89 6.70
N PRO A 53 18.62 6.58 6.53
CA PRO A 53 19.31 5.79 7.53
C PRO A 53 19.29 6.59 8.83
N ASP A 54 18.97 5.91 9.93
CA ASP A 54 19.18 6.40 11.30
C ASP A 54 20.48 7.20 11.30
N SER A 55 20.36 8.53 11.42
CA SER A 55 21.51 9.41 11.44
C SER A 55 22.20 9.08 12.75
N GLY A 56 23.16 8.15 12.67
CA GLY A 56 23.96 7.73 13.81
C GLY A 56 24.48 8.96 14.55
N PRO A 57 24.68 8.85 15.87
CA PRO A 57 24.93 10.01 16.73
C PRO A 57 26.02 10.85 16.10
N TYR A 58 25.70 12.13 15.87
CA TYR A 58 26.66 13.13 15.41
C TYR A 58 27.91 13.04 16.29
N ASP A 59 29.00 12.49 15.74
CA ASP A 59 30.34 12.52 16.34
C ASP A 59 30.99 13.89 16.05
#